data_AF-A0A834AIY7-F1
#
_entry.id   AF-A0A834AIY7-F1
#
_cell.length_a   1.000
_cell.length_b   1.000
_cell.length_c   1.000
_cell.angle_alpha   90.00
_cell.angle_beta   90.00
_cell.angle_gamma   90.00
#
_symmetry.space_group_name_H-M   'P 1'
#
loop_
_entity.id
_entity.type
_entity.pdbx_description
1 polymer ?
#
loop_
_entity_poly.entity_id
_entity_poly.type
_entity_poly.pdbx_seq_one_letter_code
_entity_poly.pdbx_strand_id
1 'polypeptide(L)'
;MCHQAPQLLVLGALLWKVTGAWELTILHTNDVHSRLEQTSEDSSKCMNASRCVGGVARLRTQVQRIRAAEPHVLLLDAGDQYQGTIWFTVYKGAEVAHFMNALGYDAMALGNHEFDNGAEGLIDPLLKQAKFPILSANIKAKEPLASQIASLYLPYKILSVGGESVGIVGYTSKETPILSNPGTNLVFEDEITALQHQVDKLTTLNVNKIIALGHSGFEMDKLIAQKVKGVDVVVGGHSNTFLYTGNCFQTAAPARMSPSLSRFCLCNCY
;
A
#
# COMPACT_ATOMS: atom_id res chain seq x y z
N MET A 1 38.92 67.87 -15.76
CA MET A 1 37.59 67.27 -16.03
C MET A 1 37.68 65.79 -15.67
N CYS A 2 37.03 65.38 -14.58
CA CYS A 2 37.09 64.03 -14.05
C CYS A 2 35.84 63.28 -14.55
N HIS A 3 36.02 62.22 -15.36
CA HIS A 3 34.92 61.36 -15.79
C HIS A 3 34.72 60.24 -14.76
N GLN A 4 33.60 60.28 -14.03
CA GLN A 4 33.11 59.14 -13.24
C GLN A 4 32.22 58.27 -14.14
N ALA A 5 32.58 57.00 -14.27
CA ALA A 5 31.72 55.97 -14.86
C ALA A 5 30.72 55.46 -13.80
N PRO A 6 29.44 55.23 -14.13
CA PRO A 6 28.48 54.68 -13.18
C PRO A 6 28.70 53.17 -13.04
N GLN A 7 28.95 52.71 -11.82
CA GLN A 7 28.94 51.28 -11.48
C GLN A 7 27.48 50.80 -11.40
N LEU A 8 27.08 49.93 -12.33
CA LEU A 8 25.82 49.19 -12.23
C LEU A 8 25.98 48.09 -11.16
N LEU A 9 25.34 48.28 -10.01
CA LEU A 9 25.15 47.24 -9.00
C LEU A 9 24.00 46.33 -9.45
N VAL A 10 24.35 45.16 -10.00
CA VAL A 10 23.40 44.08 -10.23
C VAL A 10 23.16 43.37 -8.90
N LEU A 11 22.08 43.74 -8.22
CA LEU A 11 21.55 43.00 -7.07
C LEU A 11 20.95 41.68 -7.58
N GLY A 12 21.75 40.62 -7.59
CA GLY A 12 21.27 39.25 -7.76
C GLY A 12 20.41 38.87 -6.56
N ALA A 13 19.08 38.93 -6.72
CA ALA A 13 18.17 38.37 -5.75
C ALA A 13 18.34 36.84 -5.76
N LEU A 14 19.11 36.31 -4.81
CA LEU A 14 19.05 34.90 -4.46
C LEU A 14 17.64 34.64 -3.90
N LEU A 15 16.77 34.13 -4.76
CA LEU A 15 15.52 33.50 -4.36
C LEU A 15 15.88 32.25 -3.57
N TRP A 16 16.02 32.38 -2.25
CA TRP A 16 15.98 31.22 -1.37
C TRP A 16 14.59 30.62 -1.47
N LYS A 17 14.50 29.43 -2.09
CA LYS A 17 13.32 28.59 -1.93
C LYS A 17 13.21 28.29 -0.45
N VAL A 18 12.23 28.90 0.22
CA VAL A 18 11.74 28.41 1.50
C VAL A 18 11.09 27.06 1.21
N THR A 19 11.86 25.98 1.33
CA THR A 19 11.32 24.62 1.21
C THR A 19 10.61 24.30 2.52
N GLY A 20 9.30 24.55 2.56
CA GLY A 20 8.46 23.99 3.61
C GLY A 20 8.54 22.46 3.60
N ALA A 21 8.28 21.82 4.73
CA ALA A 21 8.21 20.36 4.80
C ALA A 21 7.15 19.84 3.81
N TRP A 22 7.49 18.79 3.06
CA TRP A 22 6.53 18.11 2.19
C TRP A 22 5.82 17.02 2.99
N GLU A 23 4.51 17.20 3.20
CA GLU A 23 3.68 16.26 3.94
C GLU A 23 2.96 15.32 2.98
N LEU A 24 2.90 14.03 3.33
CA LEU A 24 2.16 12.99 2.63
C LEU A 24 1.18 12.34 3.60
N THR A 25 -0.09 12.25 3.20
CA THR A 25 -1.10 11.45 3.89
C THR A 25 -1.16 10.07 3.26
N ILE A 26 -0.84 9.03 4.03
CA ILE A 26 -1.03 7.64 3.62
C ILE A 26 -2.35 7.13 4.20
N LEU A 27 -3.27 6.76 3.33
CA LEU A 27 -4.46 5.98 3.66
C LEU A 27 -4.15 4.53 3.32
N HIS A 28 -4.47 3.60 4.21
CA HIS A 28 -4.20 2.20 3.94
C HIS A 28 -5.33 1.28 4.39
N THR A 29 -5.44 0.15 3.69
CA THR A 29 -6.23 -1.02 4.07
C THR A 29 -5.35 -2.28 3.99
N ASN A 30 -5.74 -3.30 4.73
CA ASN A 30 -5.14 -4.63 4.71
C ASN A 30 -6.19 -5.63 5.19
N ASP A 31 -6.09 -6.89 4.75
CA ASP A 31 -6.91 -8.00 5.25
C ASP A 31 -8.43 -7.71 5.15
N VAL A 32 -8.85 -7.08 4.05
CA VAL A 32 -10.25 -6.71 3.82
C VAL A 32 -11.12 -7.96 3.66
N HIS A 33 -10.57 -9.06 3.16
CA HIS A 33 -11.21 -10.37 3.07
C HIS A 33 -12.65 -10.31 2.55
N SER A 34 -12.81 -9.72 1.37
CA SER A 34 -14.07 -9.66 0.63
C SER A 34 -15.24 -9.03 1.43
N ARG A 35 -14.95 -8.17 2.43
CA ARG A 35 -15.96 -7.38 3.17
C ARG A 35 -16.39 -6.15 2.37
N LEU A 36 -16.99 -6.39 1.20
CA LEU A 36 -17.46 -5.33 0.31
C LEU A 36 -18.66 -4.57 0.88
N GLU A 37 -19.63 -5.32 1.40
CA GLU A 37 -20.75 -4.75 2.13
C GLU A 37 -20.32 -4.31 3.53
N GLN A 38 -21.13 -3.44 4.15
CA GLN A 38 -20.97 -3.14 5.56
C GLN A 38 -21.21 -4.39 6.43
N THR A 39 -20.52 -4.47 7.55
CA THR A 39 -20.54 -5.61 8.47
C THR A 39 -21.11 -5.21 9.82
N SER A 40 -21.40 -6.19 10.68
CA SER A 40 -21.50 -5.94 12.12
C SER A 40 -20.13 -5.53 12.70
N GLU A 41 -20.12 -5.10 13.97
CA GLU A 41 -18.92 -4.71 14.71
C GLU A 41 -17.86 -5.83 14.84
N ASP A 42 -18.27 -7.10 14.71
CA ASP A 42 -17.38 -8.27 14.71
C ASP A 42 -17.07 -8.79 13.30
N SER A 43 -17.29 -7.95 12.27
CA SER A 43 -17.02 -8.28 10.86
C SER A 43 -17.83 -9.44 10.29
N SER A 44 -18.92 -9.85 10.96
CA SER A 44 -19.92 -10.77 10.44
C SER A 44 -21.03 -10.05 9.67
N LYS A 45 -22.09 -10.76 9.27
CA LYS A 45 -23.17 -10.19 8.46
C LYS A 45 -23.88 -9.07 9.22
N CYS A 46 -23.99 -7.91 8.59
CA CYS A 46 -24.78 -6.79 9.12
C CYS A 46 -26.26 -7.17 9.24
N MET A 47 -26.80 -7.17 10.47
CA MET A 47 -28.22 -7.42 10.74
C MET A 47 -28.97 -6.15 11.22
N ASN A 48 -28.26 -5.20 11.83
CA ASN A 48 -28.81 -3.92 12.25
C ASN A 48 -28.00 -2.77 11.63
N ALA A 49 -28.53 -2.19 10.55
CA ALA A 49 -27.86 -1.15 9.76
C ALA A 49 -27.40 0.06 10.59
N SER A 50 -28.05 0.38 11.71
CA SER A 50 -27.66 1.52 12.56
C SER A 50 -26.34 1.30 13.31
N ARG A 51 -25.85 0.05 13.39
CA ARG A 51 -24.59 -0.33 14.06
C ARG A 51 -23.54 -0.89 13.11
N CYS A 52 -23.83 -0.91 11.81
CA CYS A 52 -22.93 -1.54 10.86
C CYS A 52 -21.74 -0.64 10.51
N VAL A 53 -20.60 -1.26 10.30
CA VAL A 53 -19.28 -0.63 10.08
C VAL A 53 -18.68 -1.10 8.75
N GLY A 54 -17.56 -0.51 8.34
CA GLY A 54 -16.83 -0.95 7.14
C GLY A 54 -17.60 -0.83 5.83
N GLY A 55 -17.25 -1.68 4.86
CA GLY A 55 -17.81 -1.71 3.51
C GLY A 55 -17.26 -0.63 2.58
N VAL A 56 -17.10 -0.97 1.29
CA VAL A 56 -16.43 -0.12 0.30
C VAL A 56 -17.15 1.21 0.05
N ALA A 57 -18.47 1.24 0.22
CA ALA A 57 -19.25 2.48 0.08
C ALA A 57 -18.92 3.51 1.16
N ARG A 58 -18.79 3.08 2.43
CA ARG A 58 -18.42 3.95 3.55
C ARG A 58 -16.95 4.35 3.46
N LEU A 59 -16.08 3.41 3.07
CA LEU A 59 -14.67 3.69 2.79
C LEU A 59 -14.52 4.80 1.74
N ARG A 60 -15.27 4.71 0.63
CA ARG A 60 -15.25 5.72 -0.44
C ARG A 60 -15.55 7.12 0.09
N THR A 61 -16.60 7.28 0.90
CA THR A 61 -16.96 8.58 1.49
C THR A 61 -15.78 9.16 2.27
N GLN A 62 -15.10 8.35 3.08
CA GLN A 62 -13.99 8.84 3.89
C GLN A 62 -12.73 9.13 3.07
N VAL A 63 -12.39 8.28 2.11
CA VAL A 63 -11.28 8.52 1.17
C VAL A 63 -11.51 9.84 0.41
N GLN A 64 -12.71 10.07 -0.12
CA GLN A 64 -13.04 11.30 -0.84
C GLN A 64 -12.96 12.53 0.06
N ARG A 65 -13.44 12.43 1.31
CA ARG A 65 -13.33 13.53 2.29
C ARG A 65 -11.88 13.90 2.56
N ILE A 66 -11.00 12.91 2.75
CA ILE A 66 -9.59 13.16 3.04
C ILE A 66 -8.87 13.70 1.79
N ARG A 67 -9.10 13.13 0.60
CA ARG A 67 -8.54 13.65 -0.65
C ARG A 67 -8.97 15.08 -0.97
N ALA A 68 -10.13 15.52 -0.49
CA ALA A 68 -10.58 16.90 -0.63
C ALA A 68 -9.92 17.87 0.37
N ALA A 69 -9.40 17.35 1.49
CA ALA A 69 -8.81 18.14 2.57
C ALA A 69 -7.28 18.17 2.53
N GLU A 70 -6.64 17.12 2.00
CA GLU A 70 -5.19 16.92 2.03
C GLU A 70 -4.59 17.04 0.63
N PRO A 71 -3.47 17.76 0.44
CA PRO A 71 -2.92 18.03 -0.89
C PRO A 71 -2.21 16.83 -1.52
N HIS A 72 -1.63 15.94 -0.70
CA HIS A 72 -0.83 14.81 -1.14
C HIS A 72 -1.33 13.56 -0.44
N VAL A 73 -2.03 12.69 -1.18
CA VAL A 73 -2.66 11.49 -0.63
C VAL A 73 -2.30 10.28 -1.46
N LEU A 74 -1.92 9.19 -0.80
CA LEU A 74 -1.87 7.85 -1.39
C LEU A 74 -2.87 6.95 -0.67
N LEU A 75 -3.64 6.17 -1.43
CA LEU A 75 -4.47 5.08 -0.93
C LEU A 75 -3.82 3.74 -1.31
N LEU A 76 -3.32 3.03 -0.30
CA LEU A 76 -2.55 1.80 -0.45
C LEU A 76 -3.30 0.60 0.11
N ASP A 77 -3.10 -0.58 -0.48
CA ASP A 77 -3.59 -1.84 0.06
C ASP A 77 -2.43 -2.80 0.32
N ALA A 78 -2.37 -3.37 1.52
CA ALA A 78 -1.31 -4.29 1.91
C ALA A 78 -1.68 -5.76 1.71
N GLY A 79 -2.63 -6.09 0.83
CA GLY A 79 -2.98 -7.46 0.44
C GLY A 79 -4.14 -8.07 1.22
N ASP A 80 -4.52 -9.28 0.80
CA ASP A 80 -5.64 -10.07 1.32
C ASP A 80 -7.00 -9.37 1.14
N GLN A 81 -7.24 -8.87 -0.08
CA GLN A 81 -8.58 -8.50 -0.55
C GLN A 81 -9.40 -9.73 -0.92
N TYR A 82 -8.72 -10.73 -1.48
CA TYR A 82 -9.31 -12.03 -1.83
C TYR A 82 -9.74 -12.81 -0.58
N GLN A 83 -10.62 -13.79 -0.83
CA GLN A 83 -11.18 -14.71 0.16
C GLN A 83 -12.08 -14.05 1.22
N GLY A 84 -12.99 -14.82 1.82
CA GLY A 84 -13.64 -14.46 3.09
C GLY A 84 -15.16 -14.31 3.07
N THR A 85 -15.81 -14.04 1.92
CA THR A 85 -17.28 -14.02 1.79
C THR A 85 -17.77 -14.66 0.50
N ILE A 86 -19.10 -14.74 0.34
CA ILE A 86 -19.73 -15.21 -0.91
C ILE A 86 -19.39 -14.31 -2.11
N TRP A 87 -19.04 -13.04 -1.90
CA TRP A 87 -18.62 -12.14 -2.96
C TRP A 87 -17.43 -12.72 -3.72
N PHE A 88 -16.36 -13.09 -3.01
CA PHE A 88 -15.21 -13.76 -3.62
C PHE A 88 -15.57 -15.13 -4.21
N THR A 89 -16.44 -15.88 -3.54
CA THR A 89 -16.86 -17.20 -4.04
C THR A 89 -17.51 -17.11 -5.42
N VAL A 90 -18.32 -16.08 -5.66
CA VAL A 90 -19.08 -15.88 -6.90
C VAL A 90 -18.28 -15.09 -7.95
N TYR A 91 -17.66 -13.98 -7.56
CA TYR A 91 -17.01 -13.04 -8.48
C TYR A 91 -15.51 -13.27 -8.67
N LYS A 92 -14.90 -14.14 -7.84
CA LYS A 92 -13.54 -14.66 -8.01
C LYS A 92 -12.44 -13.58 -8.12
N GLY A 93 -12.64 -12.42 -7.50
CA GLY A 93 -11.71 -11.28 -7.54
C GLY A 93 -12.12 -10.16 -8.49
N ALA A 94 -13.12 -10.36 -9.35
CA ALA A 94 -13.59 -9.31 -10.27
C ALA A 94 -14.22 -8.16 -9.49
N GLU A 95 -14.84 -8.47 -8.35
CA GLU A 95 -15.37 -7.51 -7.40
C GLU A 95 -14.25 -6.66 -6.78
N VAL A 96 -13.10 -7.26 -6.48
CA VAL A 96 -11.92 -6.56 -5.93
C VAL A 96 -11.40 -5.56 -6.95
N ALA A 97 -11.11 -6.02 -8.18
CA ALA A 97 -10.65 -5.14 -9.25
C ALA A 97 -11.65 -3.99 -9.50
N HIS A 98 -12.95 -4.29 -9.55
CA HIS A 98 -14.00 -3.30 -9.77
C HIS A 98 -14.01 -2.20 -8.69
N PHE A 99 -14.10 -2.58 -7.41
CA PHE A 99 -14.28 -1.61 -6.33
C PHE A 99 -12.98 -0.88 -5.98
N MET A 100 -11.82 -1.53 -6.05
CA MET A 100 -10.54 -0.84 -5.85
C MET A 100 -10.27 0.18 -6.97
N ASN A 101 -10.61 -0.15 -8.22
CA ASN A 101 -10.57 0.82 -9.31
C ASN A 101 -11.52 2.01 -9.07
N ALA A 102 -12.73 1.76 -8.55
CA ALA A 102 -13.71 2.81 -8.27
C ALA A 102 -13.33 3.71 -7.08
N LEU A 103 -12.61 3.16 -6.10
CA LEU A 103 -12.01 3.90 -4.97
C LEU A 103 -10.76 4.67 -5.39
N GLY A 104 -10.14 4.26 -6.50
CA GLY A 104 -8.91 4.83 -7.01
C GLY A 104 -7.74 4.52 -6.10
N TYR A 105 -7.48 3.25 -5.79
CA TYR A 105 -6.24 2.85 -5.13
C TYR A 105 -5.02 3.26 -5.95
N ASP A 106 -3.93 3.62 -5.27
CA ASP A 106 -2.69 4.07 -5.88
C ASP A 106 -1.67 2.93 -6.03
N ALA A 107 -1.71 1.94 -5.13
CA ALA A 107 -0.99 0.67 -5.26
C ALA A 107 -1.58 -0.41 -4.34
N MET A 108 -1.32 -1.67 -4.67
CA MET A 108 -1.64 -2.83 -3.84
C MET A 108 -0.43 -3.76 -3.77
N ALA A 109 -0.10 -4.30 -2.60
CA ALA A 109 0.79 -5.45 -2.48
C ALA A 109 -0.01 -6.76 -2.55
N LEU A 110 0.60 -7.81 -3.08
CA LEU A 110 -0.02 -9.14 -3.05
C LEU A 110 0.08 -9.74 -1.63
N GLY A 111 -1.04 -10.18 -1.09
CA GLY A 111 -1.14 -11.04 0.07
C GLY A 111 -1.16 -12.52 -0.30
N ASN A 112 -1.26 -13.39 0.70
CA ASN A 112 -1.30 -14.83 0.46
C ASN A 112 -2.63 -15.25 -0.18
N HIS A 113 -3.76 -14.65 0.20
CA HIS A 113 -5.08 -15.07 -0.29
C HIS A 113 -5.35 -14.67 -1.75
N GLU A 114 -4.56 -13.76 -2.32
CA GLU A 114 -4.58 -13.49 -3.76
C GLU A 114 -4.24 -14.73 -4.60
N PHE A 115 -3.59 -15.74 -4.01
CA PHE A 115 -3.21 -16.99 -4.67
C PHE A 115 -4.20 -18.15 -4.44
N ASP A 116 -5.35 -17.91 -3.78
CA ASP A 116 -6.28 -18.99 -3.39
C ASP A 116 -6.84 -19.77 -4.59
N ASN A 117 -7.13 -19.04 -5.68
CA ASN A 117 -7.58 -19.62 -6.95
C ASN A 117 -6.40 -19.93 -7.90
N GLY A 118 -5.18 -20.04 -7.37
CA GLY A 118 -3.95 -20.24 -8.14
C GLY A 118 -3.52 -19.02 -8.95
N ALA A 119 -2.39 -19.17 -9.65
CA ALA A 119 -1.83 -18.10 -10.47
C ALA A 119 -2.79 -17.65 -11.59
N GLU A 120 -3.59 -18.56 -12.14
CA GLU A 120 -4.60 -18.23 -13.16
C GLU A 120 -5.70 -17.30 -12.60
N GLY A 121 -6.24 -17.61 -11.41
CA GLY A 121 -7.26 -16.79 -10.75
C GLY A 121 -6.74 -15.46 -10.17
N LEU A 122 -5.41 -15.34 -10.02
CA LEU A 122 -4.76 -14.07 -9.76
C LEU A 122 -4.64 -13.23 -11.05
N ILE A 123 -4.12 -13.82 -12.13
CA ILE A 123 -3.93 -13.16 -13.41
C ILE A 123 -5.25 -12.62 -13.95
N ASP A 124 -6.29 -13.45 -13.92
CA ASP A 124 -7.64 -13.11 -14.34
C ASP A 124 -8.61 -13.39 -13.18
N PRO A 125 -9.21 -12.35 -12.58
CA PRO A 125 -9.37 -11.00 -13.13
C PRO A 125 -8.38 -9.95 -12.65
N LEU A 126 -7.78 -10.10 -11.46
CA LEU A 126 -7.17 -8.97 -10.75
C LEU A 126 -6.02 -8.32 -11.51
N LEU A 127 -4.99 -9.06 -11.91
CA LEU A 127 -3.82 -8.45 -12.54
C LEU A 127 -4.12 -7.83 -13.92
N LYS A 128 -5.10 -8.37 -14.66
CA LYS A 128 -5.52 -7.83 -15.95
C LYS A 128 -6.43 -6.60 -15.84
N GLN A 129 -7.21 -6.48 -14.76
CA GLN A 129 -8.27 -5.47 -14.66
C GLN A 129 -7.93 -4.31 -13.70
N ALA A 130 -6.97 -4.47 -12.80
CA ALA A 130 -6.53 -3.40 -11.92
C ALA A 130 -5.95 -2.22 -12.71
N LYS A 131 -6.33 -1.00 -12.33
CA LYS A 131 -5.85 0.26 -12.93
C LYS A 131 -4.71 0.90 -12.14
N PHE A 132 -4.20 0.17 -11.14
CA PHE A 132 -3.14 0.56 -10.25
C PHE A 132 -2.07 -0.54 -10.23
N PRO A 133 -0.81 -0.21 -9.92
CA PRO A 133 0.25 -1.19 -9.81
C PRO A 133 -0.03 -2.21 -8.69
N ILE A 134 0.15 -3.48 -9.03
CA ILE A 134 0.18 -4.58 -8.07
C ILE A 134 1.65 -4.97 -7.83
N LEU A 135 2.03 -5.10 -6.57
CA LEU A 135 3.42 -5.09 -6.15
C LEU A 135 3.82 -6.34 -5.36
N SER A 136 4.98 -6.90 -5.70
CA SER A 136 5.73 -7.85 -4.86
C SER A 136 7.16 -8.01 -5.38
N ALA A 137 8.16 -7.66 -4.56
CA ALA A 137 9.57 -7.72 -4.94
C ALA A 137 10.18 -9.12 -4.76
N ASN A 138 9.67 -9.88 -3.79
CA ASN A 138 10.22 -11.16 -3.37
C ASN A 138 9.54 -12.37 -4.03
N ILE A 139 8.63 -12.16 -5.00
CA ILE A 139 8.07 -13.24 -5.81
C ILE A 139 8.83 -13.34 -7.13
N LYS A 140 9.40 -14.51 -7.42
CA LYS A 140 10.00 -14.85 -8.72
C LYS A 140 9.20 -15.94 -9.42
N ALA A 141 8.82 -15.67 -10.66
CA ALA A 141 8.20 -16.67 -11.51
C ALA A 141 9.26 -17.48 -12.29
N LYS A 142 9.02 -18.77 -12.43
CA LYS A 142 9.77 -19.71 -13.28
C LYS A 142 9.00 -19.98 -14.57
N GLU A 143 9.71 -20.34 -15.63
CA GLU A 143 9.07 -20.80 -16.86
C GLU A 143 8.25 -22.08 -16.63
N PRO A 144 7.09 -22.25 -17.31
CA PRO A 144 6.54 -21.39 -18.36
C PRO A 144 5.72 -20.18 -17.86
N LEU A 145 5.48 -20.07 -16.54
CA LEU A 145 4.62 -19.03 -15.96
C LEU A 145 5.25 -17.63 -16.04
N ALA A 146 6.58 -17.55 -15.97
CA ALA A 146 7.32 -16.29 -16.03
C ALA A 146 6.92 -15.43 -17.24
N SER A 147 6.90 -16.02 -18.44
CA SER A 147 6.46 -15.32 -19.66
C SER A 147 5.03 -14.77 -19.62
N GLN A 148 4.14 -15.37 -18.82
CA GLN A 148 2.74 -14.96 -18.70
C GLN A 148 2.53 -13.85 -17.66
N ILE A 149 3.35 -13.80 -16.61
CA ILE A 149 3.15 -12.93 -15.45
C ILE A 149 4.19 -11.80 -15.31
N ALA A 150 5.29 -11.83 -16.09
CA ALA A 150 6.45 -10.96 -15.92
C ALA A 150 6.17 -9.43 -15.92
N SER A 151 5.04 -8.98 -16.46
CA SER A 151 4.65 -7.57 -16.49
C SER A 151 3.37 -7.25 -15.72
N LEU A 152 2.77 -8.26 -15.09
CA LEU A 152 1.45 -8.15 -14.45
C LEU A 152 1.52 -7.75 -12.97
N TYR A 153 2.66 -7.97 -12.33
CA TYR A 153 3.01 -7.37 -11.04
C TYR A 153 4.44 -6.83 -11.10
N LEU A 154 4.77 -5.86 -10.24
CA LEU A 154 6.06 -5.19 -10.25
C LEU A 154 6.75 -5.32 -8.88
N PRO A 155 8.09 -5.32 -8.83
CA PRO A 155 8.79 -5.27 -7.54
C PRO A 155 8.56 -3.95 -6.80
N TYR A 156 8.47 -2.84 -7.56
CA TYR A 156 8.20 -1.51 -7.03
C TYR A 156 7.51 -0.64 -8.09
N LYS A 157 6.96 0.50 -7.66
CA LYS A 157 6.51 1.59 -8.52
C LYS A 157 6.97 2.93 -7.96
N ILE A 158 7.36 3.85 -8.85
CA ILE A 158 7.56 5.26 -8.49
C ILE A 158 6.30 6.02 -8.90
N LEU A 159 5.67 6.70 -7.94
CA LEU A 159 4.51 7.55 -8.15
C LEU A 159 4.90 9.02 -7.98
N SER A 160 4.32 9.90 -8.82
CA SER A 160 4.47 11.34 -8.66
C SER A 160 3.32 11.88 -7.81
N VAL A 161 3.64 12.52 -6.69
CA VAL A 161 2.67 13.07 -5.75
C VAL A 161 3.09 14.50 -5.42
N GLY A 162 2.29 15.49 -5.82
CA GLY A 162 2.61 16.90 -5.52
C GLY A 162 3.94 17.39 -6.12
N GLY A 163 4.39 16.82 -7.24
CA GLY A 163 5.69 17.14 -7.85
C GLY A 163 6.89 16.39 -7.26
N GLU A 164 6.68 15.60 -6.21
CA GLU A 164 7.70 14.73 -5.60
C GLU A 164 7.55 13.28 -6.07
N SER A 165 8.65 12.52 -6.05
CA SER A 165 8.66 11.08 -6.35
C SER A 165 8.58 10.27 -5.06
N VAL A 166 7.62 9.34 -4.98
CA VAL A 166 7.48 8.37 -3.90
C VAL A 166 7.67 6.97 -4.48
N GLY A 167 8.67 6.25 -3.99
CA GLY A 167 8.89 4.84 -4.29
C GLY A 167 8.04 3.96 -3.39
N ILE A 168 7.36 2.98 -3.96
CA ILE A 168 6.60 1.96 -3.23
C ILE A 168 7.16 0.61 -3.64
N VAL A 169 7.72 -0.13 -2.68
CA VAL A 169 8.29 -1.46 -2.89
C VAL A 169 7.40 -2.52 -2.24
N GLY A 170 7.01 -3.55 -3.00
CA GLY A 170 6.09 -4.58 -2.57
C GLY A 170 6.78 -5.76 -1.88
N TYR A 171 6.10 -6.43 -0.95
CA TYR A 171 6.53 -7.74 -0.42
C TYR A 171 5.35 -8.62 -0.01
N THR A 172 5.53 -9.93 -0.06
CA THR A 172 4.50 -10.95 0.24
C THR A 172 5.09 -12.04 1.12
N SER A 173 4.31 -12.56 2.08
CA SER A 173 4.74 -13.59 3.02
C SER A 173 5.40 -14.78 2.32
N LYS A 174 6.59 -15.15 2.80
CA LYS A 174 7.28 -16.38 2.40
C LYS A 174 6.49 -17.66 2.72
N GLU A 175 5.49 -17.58 3.60
CA GLU A 175 4.61 -18.69 3.96
C GLU A 175 3.47 -18.91 2.95
N THR A 176 3.31 -18.06 1.93
CA THR A 176 2.24 -18.20 0.92
C THR A 176 2.11 -19.62 0.32
N PRO A 177 3.21 -20.38 0.03
CA PRO A 177 3.09 -21.74 -0.48
C PRO A 177 2.45 -22.76 0.49
N ILE A 178 2.40 -22.47 1.79
CA ILE A 178 1.72 -23.32 2.79
C ILE A 178 0.33 -22.78 3.15
N LEU A 179 0.08 -21.48 2.97
CA LEU A 179 -1.17 -20.81 3.32
C LEU A 179 -2.18 -20.75 2.18
N SER A 180 -1.71 -20.87 0.93
CA SER A 180 -2.54 -20.73 -0.27
C SER A 180 -2.03 -21.64 -1.40
N ASN A 181 -2.44 -21.37 -2.64
CA ASN A 181 -2.22 -22.25 -3.79
C ASN A 181 -1.37 -21.61 -4.92
N PRO A 182 -0.20 -21.01 -4.65
CA PRO A 182 0.58 -20.33 -5.70
C PRO A 182 1.17 -21.27 -6.76
N GLY A 183 1.12 -22.59 -6.53
CA GLY A 183 1.74 -23.60 -7.39
C GLY A 183 3.26 -23.67 -7.22
N THR A 184 3.92 -24.45 -8.08
CA THR A 184 5.37 -24.73 -7.98
C THR A 184 6.25 -23.77 -8.80
N ASN A 185 5.63 -22.94 -9.65
CA ASN A 185 6.33 -22.03 -10.56
C ASN A 185 6.57 -20.64 -9.94
N LEU A 186 6.07 -20.36 -8.73
CA LEU A 186 6.34 -19.14 -7.99
C LEU A 186 7.26 -19.45 -6.81
N VAL A 187 8.32 -18.66 -6.67
CA VAL A 187 9.26 -18.73 -5.54
C VAL A 187 9.12 -17.47 -4.72
N PHE A 188 8.90 -17.65 -3.42
CA PHE A 188 8.82 -16.58 -2.43
C PHE A 188 10.17 -16.50 -1.71
N GLU A 189 10.95 -15.49 -2.07
CA GLU A 189 12.26 -15.19 -1.49
C GLU A 189 12.12 -14.49 -0.13
N ASP A 190 13.23 -14.39 0.60
CA ASP A 190 13.32 -13.59 1.82
C ASP A 190 13.00 -12.12 1.55
N GLU A 191 12.07 -11.55 2.33
CA GLU A 191 11.55 -10.20 2.14
C GLU A 191 12.66 -9.16 2.26
N ILE A 192 13.45 -9.21 3.33
CA ILE A 192 14.48 -8.20 3.62
C ILE A 192 15.52 -8.15 2.50
N THR A 193 16.00 -9.32 2.06
CA THR A 193 16.99 -9.44 0.98
C THR A 193 16.45 -8.89 -0.33
N ALA A 194 15.22 -9.28 -0.70
CA ALA A 194 14.59 -8.81 -1.94
C ALA A 194 14.29 -7.30 -1.90
N LEU A 195 13.81 -6.79 -0.76
CA LEU A 195 13.51 -5.38 -0.57
C LEU A 195 14.77 -4.52 -0.65
N GLN A 196 15.85 -4.87 0.06
CA GLN A 196 17.09 -4.07 0.06
C GLN A 196 17.60 -3.83 -1.36
N HIS A 197 17.60 -4.86 -2.21
CA HIS A 197 18.02 -4.73 -3.60
C HIS A 197 17.17 -3.70 -4.38
N GLN A 198 15.85 -3.66 -4.16
CA GLN A 198 14.98 -2.69 -4.85
C GLN A 198 15.09 -1.28 -4.26
N VAL A 199 15.28 -1.17 -2.94
CA VAL A 199 15.46 0.11 -2.25
C VAL A 199 16.78 0.77 -2.65
N ASP A 200 17.86 0.01 -2.77
CA ASP A 200 19.13 0.49 -3.30
C ASP A 200 18.94 1.02 -4.73
N LYS A 201 18.22 0.27 -5.58
CA LYS A 201 17.90 0.70 -6.95
C LYS A 201 17.08 1.99 -6.99
N LEU A 202 16.03 2.12 -6.17
CA LEU A 202 15.24 3.35 -6.04
C LEU A 202 16.12 4.54 -5.64
N THR A 203 17.04 4.33 -4.71
CA THR A 203 18.01 5.35 -4.26
C THR A 203 18.92 5.78 -5.41
N THR A 204 19.44 4.86 -6.23
CA THR A 204 20.24 5.23 -7.42
C THR A 204 19.46 6.02 -8.47
N LEU A 205 18.12 5.93 -8.44
CA LEU A 205 17.22 6.71 -9.30
C LEU A 205 16.83 8.06 -8.67
N ASN A 206 17.50 8.48 -7.59
CA ASN A 206 17.22 9.69 -6.81
C ASN A 206 15.81 9.71 -6.18
N VAL A 207 15.25 8.54 -5.87
CA VAL A 207 14.02 8.44 -5.06
C VAL A 207 14.42 8.40 -3.59
N ASN A 208 14.02 9.41 -2.83
CA ASN A 208 14.41 9.62 -1.43
C ASN A 208 13.23 9.49 -0.44
N LYS A 209 12.09 9.00 -0.91
CA LYS A 209 10.88 8.73 -0.13
C LYS A 209 10.40 7.35 -0.51
N ILE A 210 10.55 6.37 0.37
CA ILE A 210 10.34 4.95 0.07
C ILE A 210 9.42 4.32 1.10
N ILE A 211 8.30 3.81 0.62
CA ILE A 211 7.31 3.04 1.39
C ILE A 211 7.52 1.56 1.06
N ALA A 212 7.74 0.74 2.08
CA ALA A 212 7.58 -0.70 1.97
C ALA A 212 6.10 -1.04 2.22
N LEU A 213 5.43 -1.62 1.23
CA LEU A 213 4.02 -2.01 1.28
C LEU A 213 3.93 -3.53 1.15
N GLY A 214 3.35 -4.24 2.10
CA GLY A 214 3.34 -5.70 1.97
C GLY A 214 2.64 -6.49 3.05
N HIS A 215 2.76 -7.81 2.92
CA HIS A 215 1.87 -8.76 3.56
C HIS A 215 2.65 -9.92 4.20
N SER A 216 3.44 -9.64 5.24
CA SER A 216 4.23 -10.66 5.96
C SER A 216 4.03 -10.64 7.48
N GLY A 217 3.10 -9.84 7.99
CA GLY A 217 2.77 -9.75 9.40
C GLY A 217 3.65 -8.77 10.17
N PHE A 218 3.08 -8.23 11.25
CA PHE A 218 3.66 -7.12 12.02
C PHE A 218 5.07 -7.38 12.55
N GLU A 219 5.42 -8.63 12.88
CA GLU A 219 6.77 -8.97 13.32
C GLU A 219 7.79 -8.82 12.18
N MET A 220 7.45 -9.27 10.97
CA MET A 220 8.29 -9.07 9.79
C MET A 220 8.34 -7.59 9.40
N ASP A 221 7.23 -6.87 9.49
CA ASP A 221 7.16 -5.43 9.19
C ASP A 221 8.14 -4.62 10.06
N LYS A 222 8.23 -4.95 11.36
CA LYS A 222 9.22 -4.35 12.27
C LYS A 222 10.66 -4.70 11.87
N LEU A 223 10.91 -5.95 11.44
CA LEU A 223 12.24 -6.36 10.99
C LEU A 223 12.63 -5.66 9.68
N ILE A 224 11.68 -5.45 8.76
CA ILE A 224 11.88 -4.68 7.53
C ILE A 224 12.26 -3.24 7.87
N ALA A 225 11.48 -2.57 8.73
CA ALA A 225 11.76 -1.21 9.19
C ALA A 225 13.15 -1.10 9.85
N GLN A 226 13.59 -2.14 10.57
CA GLN A 226 14.87 -2.16 11.25
C GLN A 226 16.05 -2.42 10.30
N LYS A 227 15.87 -3.29 9.29
CA LYS A 227 16.98 -3.88 8.53
C LYS A 227 17.13 -3.34 7.11
N VAL A 228 16.04 -2.91 6.48
CA VAL A 228 16.07 -2.43 5.09
C VAL A 228 16.42 -0.94 5.08
N LYS A 229 17.67 -0.64 4.77
CA LYS A 229 18.19 0.73 4.75
C LYS A 229 17.56 1.52 3.61
N GLY A 230 17.01 2.69 3.92
CA GLY A 230 16.38 3.59 2.96
C GLY A 230 14.86 3.50 2.90
N VAL A 231 14.23 2.58 3.65
CA VAL A 231 12.76 2.58 3.86
C VAL A 231 12.40 3.63 4.91
N ASP A 232 11.45 4.50 4.61
CA ASP A 232 10.96 5.55 5.52
C ASP A 232 9.71 5.10 6.28
N VAL A 233 8.83 4.32 5.63
CA VAL A 233 7.57 3.82 6.21
C VAL A 233 7.34 2.38 5.79
N VAL A 234 6.84 1.57 6.72
CA VAL A 234 6.30 0.24 6.44
C VAL A 234 4.79 0.26 6.63
N VAL A 235 4.05 -0.16 5.60
CA VAL A 235 2.60 -0.35 5.63
C VAL A 235 2.33 -1.85 5.42
N GLY A 236 1.96 -2.51 6.51
CA GLY A 236 1.82 -3.97 6.59
C GLY A 236 0.39 -4.49 6.61
N GLY A 237 0.26 -5.82 6.59
CA GLY A 237 -0.98 -6.61 6.69
C GLY A 237 -0.72 -8.00 7.29
N HIS A 238 -1.58 -8.97 7.03
CA HIS A 238 -1.47 -10.41 7.38
C HIS A 238 -1.85 -10.74 8.83
N SER A 239 -1.22 -10.08 9.78
CA SER A 239 -1.40 -10.38 11.21
C SER A 239 -2.61 -9.72 11.84
N ASN A 240 -3.44 -9.03 11.04
CA ASN A 240 -4.63 -8.29 11.49
C ASN A 240 -4.38 -7.38 12.71
N THR A 241 -3.22 -6.74 12.75
CA THR A 241 -2.76 -6.00 13.92
C THR A 241 -3.44 -4.64 14.02
N PHE A 242 -4.11 -4.40 15.14
CA PHE A 242 -4.70 -3.10 15.45
C PHE A 242 -3.70 -2.23 16.22
N LEU A 243 -3.31 -1.08 15.66
CA LEU A 243 -2.49 -0.07 16.30
C LEU A 243 -3.31 1.19 16.53
N TYR A 244 -3.18 1.78 17.72
CA TYR A 244 -3.90 3.00 18.08
C TYR A 244 -3.08 3.87 19.02
N THR A 245 -3.15 5.19 18.81
CA THR A 245 -2.55 6.18 19.73
C THR A 245 -3.66 7.09 20.23
N GLY A 246 -3.91 7.08 21.54
CA GLY A 246 -4.97 7.86 22.18
C GLY A 246 -5.48 7.17 23.45
N ASN A 247 -6.43 7.80 24.14
CA ASN A 247 -7.09 7.17 25.29
C ASN A 247 -7.96 6.01 24.77
N CYS A 248 -7.63 4.79 25.20
CA CYS A 248 -8.41 3.60 24.89
C CYS A 248 -9.83 3.80 25.43
N PHE A 249 -10.87 3.65 24.59
CA PHE A 249 -12.25 3.68 25.06
C PHE A 249 -12.47 2.48 25.99
N GLN A 250 -12.38 2.70 27.30
CA GLN A 250 -12.81 1.73 28.31
C GLN A 250 -14.34 1.68 28.34
N THR A 251 -14.95 0.99 27.38
CA THR A 251 -16.25 0.31 27.57
C THR A 251 -16.43 -0.79 26.51
N ALA A 252 -16.45 -2.04 27.00
CA ALA A 252 -16.94 -3.29 26.40
C ALA A 252 -16.03 -4.08 25.41
N ALA A 253 -15.35 -5.09 25.98
CA ALA A 253 -14.88 -6.34 25.33
C ALA A 253 -13.75 -6.19 24.27
N PRO A 254 -12.92 -7.23 24.02
CA PRO A 254 -11.63 -7.08 23.34
C PRO A 254 -11.85 -6.49 21.94
N ALA A 255 -11.06 -5.48 21.59
CA ALA A 255 -11.13 -4.72 20.34
C ALA A 255 -11.37 -5.67 19.16
N ARG A 256 -12.62 -5.67 18.66
CA ARG A 256 -13.05 -6.50 17.54
C ARG A 256 -12.81 -5.74 16.25
N MET A 257 -12.22 -6.46 15.29
CA MET A 257 -11.69 -5.97 14.03
C MET A 257 -12.74 -5.26 13.18
N SER A 258 -12.45 -4.02 12.82
CA SER A 258 -13.00 -3.32 11.66
C SER A 258 -11.79 -2.64 10.98
N PRO A 259 -11.74 -2.55 9.64
CA PRO A 259 -10.64 -1.87 8.95
C PRO A 259 -10.63 -0.40 9.38
N SER A 260 -9.62 -0.01 10.16
CA SER A 260 -9.38 1.36 10.58
C SER A 260 -8.39 2.00 9.63
N LEU A 261 -8.78 3.12 9.03
CA LEU A 261 -7.88 3.98 8.27
C LEU A 261 -6.92 4.66 9.27
N SER A 262 -5.63 4.34 9.24
CA SER A 262 -4.64 5.02 10.09
C SER A 262 -3.96 6.14 9.31
N ARG A 263 -3.80 7.32 9.93
CA ARG A 263 -3.11 8.48 9.36
C ARG A 263 -1.69 8.51 9.91
N PHE A 264 -0.69 8.32 9.04
CA PHE A 264 0.71 8.56 9.37
C PHE A 264 1.18 9.85 8.68
N CYS A 265 1.78 10.76 9.45
CA CYS A 265 2.47 11.94 8.90
C CYS A 265 3.98 11.65 8.90
N LEU A 266 4.60 11.73 7.73
CA LEU A 266 6.05 11.69 7.56
C LEU A 266 6.64 13.02 8.05
N CYS A 267 7.29 13.02 9.21
CA CYS A 267 8.22 14.08 9.61
C CYS A 267 9.64 13.57 9.39
N ASN A 268 10.40 14.24 8.52
CA ASN A 268 11.84 13.99 8.36
C ASN A 268 12.54 14.10 9.72
N CYS A 269 13.10 13.00 10.19
CA CYS A 269 14.13 13.02 11.22
C CYS A 269 15.49 13.10 10.51
N TYR A 270 16.23 14.17 10.78
CA TYR A 270 17.61 14.39 10.35
C TYR A 270 18.58 13.39 11.01
#